data_AF-A0A6M0S8M6-F1
#
_entry.id   AF-A0A6M0S8M6-F1
#
_cell.length_a   1.000
_cell.length_b   1.000
_cell.length_c   1.000
_cell.angle_alpha   90.00
_cell.angle_beta   90.00
_cell.angle_gamma   90.00
#
_symmetry.space_group_name_H-M   'P 1'
#
loop_
_entity.id
_entity.type
_entity.pdbx_description
1 polymer ?
#
loop_
_entity_poly.entity_id
_entity_poly.type
_entity_poly.pdbx_seq_one_letter_code
_entity_poly.pdbx_strand_id
1 'polypeptide(L)'
;MSKKNNNLPTGRGVFMNSDHFVDWLKAESAKSSAAALARALSVSPQAVSKWLNSEVKTISPKTIEALAKYRQEPLANTYRWLDLPMPKNASDPVDVERLKKRQDELERRLDEAMDLLESINVRMHGGFMRPSPLALFIQDQLYKAGYDLRDRQGYRQFMEMCSMSLDGDQVAVQRIISQLMGAAPIERRDYSYLSTVLMPILGRDWNTHYLMEQAINLEKDYGSF
;
A
#
# COMPACT_ATOMS: atom_id res chain seq x y z
N MET A 1 49.29 -4.66 -20.72
CA MET A 1 48.24 -5.16 -19.80
C MET A 1 48.25 -4.30 -18.55
N SER A 2 47.43 -3.25 -18.52
CA SER A 2 47.38 -2.28 -17.42
C SER A 2 46.52 -2.80 -16.26
N LYS A 3 47.15 -2.99 -15.10
CA LYS A 3 46.46 -3.11 -13.81
C LYS A 3 45.83 -1.75 -13.48
N LYS A 4 44.51 -1.64 -13.51
CA LYS A 4 43.80 -0.47 -12.99
C LYS A 4 43.77 -0.54 -11.47
N ASN A 5 44.57 0.31 -10.83
CA ASN A 5 44.44 0.68 -9.42
C ASN A 5 43.12 1.44 -9.23
N ASN A 6 42.15 0.81 -8.56
CA ASN A 6 40.99 1.51 -8.01
C ASN A 6 41.33 2.03 -6.61
N ASN A 7 42.08 3.13 -6.56
CA ASN A 7 42.12 3.97 -5.37
C ASN A 7 40.81 4.77 -5.32
N LEU A 8 39.84 4.26 -4.57
CA LEU A 8 38.69 5.06 -4.14
C LEU A 8 39.18 6.09 -3.12
N PRO A 9 38.68 7.34 -3.20
CA PRO A 9 39.09 8.40 -2.29
C PRO A 9 38.59 8.09 -0.88
N THR A 10 39.53 8.10 0.08
CA THR A 10 39.30 8.06 1.52
C THR A 10 38.40 9.23 1.92
N GLY A 11 37.10 8.95 2.03
CA GLY A 11 36.12 9.87 2.58
C GLY A 11 36.52 10.30 3.98
N ARG A 12 36.43 11.61 4.24
CA ARG A 12 36.53 12.22 5.57
C ARG A 12 35.77 11.35 6.57
N GLY A 13 36.45 10.88 7.62
CA GLY A 13 35.83 10.08 8.67
C GLY A 13 34.58 10.79 9.16
N VAL A 14 33.44 10.12 9.08
CA VAL A 14 32.20 10.65 9.63
C VAL A 14 32.31 10.49 11.13
N PHE A 15 32.52 11.60 11.82
CA PHE A 15 32.68 11.63 13.26
C PHE A 15 31.31 11.54 13.92
N MET A 16 31.17 10.57 14.82
CA MET A 16 29.98 10.40 15.66
C MET A 16 29.84 11.58 16.63
N ASN A 17 28.62 11.96 16.98
CA ASN A 17 28.40 12.81 18.14
C ASN A 17 28.72 12.04 19.44
N SER A 18 29.94 12.18 19.92
CA SER A 18 30.45 11.45 21.09
C SER A 18 29.76 11.87 22.39
N ASP A 19 29.33 13.12 22.50
CA ASP A 19 28.92 13.69 23.80
C ASP A 19 27.61 13.05 24.28
N HIS A 20 26.60 12.95 23.40
CA HIS A 20 25.34 12.28 23.72
C HIS A 20 25.52 10.78 24.02
N PHE A 21 26.44 10.13 23.31
CA PHE A 21 26.73 8.72 23.52
C PHE A 21 27.42 8.47 24.86
N VAL A 22 28.39 9.31 25.22
CA VAL A 22 29.11 9.24 26.50
C VAL A 22 28.19 9.55 27.68
N ASP A 23 27.33 10.56 27.56
CA ASP A 23 26.37 10.89 28.61
C ASP A 23 25.36 9.77 28.85
N TRP A 24 24.87 9.16 27.76
CA TRP A 24 24.04 7.97 27.85
C TRP A 24 24.78 6.79 28.51
N LEU A 25 26.03 6.52 28.11
CA LEU A 25 26.85 5.46 28.72
C LEU A 25 27.07 5.68 30.22
N LYS A 26 27.32 6.93 30.66
CA LYS A 26 27.45 7.27 32.08
C LYS A 26 26.16 6.99 32.83
N ALA A 27 25.02 7.44 32.31
CA ALA A 27 23.72 7.18 32.91
C ALA A 27 23.39 5.67 32.99
N GLU A 28 23.78 4.90 31.97
CA GLU A 28 23.50 3.46 31.94
C GLU A 28 24.47 2.64 32.82
N SER A 29 25.72 3.09 32.95
CA SER A 29 26.72 2.52 33.86
C SER A 29 26.38 2.72 35.33
N ALA A 30 25.52 3.70 35.65
CA ALA A 30 24.98 3.87 37.00
C ALA A 30 23.91 2.82 37.34
N LYS A 31 23.23 2.26 36.32
CA LYS A 31 22.16 1.26 36.48
C LYS A 31 22.68 -0.18 36.40
N SER A 32 23.80 -0.39 35.72
CA SER A 32 24.32 -1.72 35.41
C SER A 32 25.84 -1.76 35.46
N SER A 33 26.42 -2.92 35.79
CA SER A 33 27.88 -3.04 35.85
C SER A 33 28.50 -2.91 34.45
N ALA A 34 29.72 -2.35 34.37
CA ALA A 34 30.44 -2.20 33.10
C ALA A 34 30.60 -3.53 32.35
N ALA A 35 30.73 -4.65 33.07
CA ALA A 35 30.79 -5.99 32.48
C ALA A 35 29.44 -6.49 31.93
N ALA A 36 28.31 -6.07 32.50
CA ALA A 36 26.99 -6.37 31.95
C ALA A 36 26.72 -5.54 30.69
N LEU A 37 27.05 -4.24 30.74
CA LEU A 37 26.91 -3.33 29.60
C LEU A 37 27.80 -3.74 28.42
N ALA A 38 29.05 -4.12 28.69
CA ALA A 38 29.97 -4.63 27.66
C ALA A 38 29.41 -5.86 26.94
N ARG A 39 28.84 -6.81 27.69
CA ARG A 39 28.18 -8.00 27.13
C ARG A 39 26.96 -7.63 26.28
N ALA A 40 26.11 -6.74 26.77
CA ALA A 40 24.92 -6.31 26.05
C ALA A 40 25.26 -5.61 24.73
N LEU A 41 26.31 -4.80 24.72
CA LEU A 41 26.77 -4.05 23.55
C LEU A 41 27.75 -4.85 22.66
N SER A 42 28.01 -6.11 22.99
CA SER A 42 28.95 -7.00 22.27
C SER A 42 30.35 -6.41 22.10
N VAL A 43 30.87 -5.74 23.13
CA VAL A 43 32.21 -5.15 23.16
C VAL A 43 33.00 -5.60 24.39
N SER A 44 34.31 -5.34 24.40
CA SER A 44 35.13 -5.63 25.57
C SER A 44 34.85 -4.64 26.71
N PRO A 45 34.99 -5.05 27.99
CA PRO A 45 34.87 -4.14 29.12
C PRO A 45 35.84 -2.96 29.05
N GLN A 46 37.04 -3.18 28.50
CA GLN A 46 38.03 -2.12 28.25
C GLN A 46 37.52 -1.08 27.25
N ALA A 47 36.76 -1.49 26.23
CA ALA A 47 36.17 -0.55 25.28
C ALA A 47 35.13 0.35 25.96
N VAL A 48 34.28 -0.22 26.83
CA VAL A 48 33.31 0.55 27.63
C VAL A 48 34.02 1.57 28.53
N SER A 49 35.10 1.18 29.21
CA SER A 49 35.90 2.10 30.02
C SER A 49 36.48 3.26 29.18
N LYS A 50 37.00 2.97 27.98
CA LYS A 50 37.51 4.00 27.06
C LYS A 50 36.39 4.95 26.61
N TRP A 51 35.22 4.41 26.31
CA TRP A 51 34.08 5.23 25.89
C TRP A 51 33.59 6.13 27.03
N LEU A 52 33.54 5.65 28.28
CA LEU A 52 33.21 6.49 29.43
C LEU A 52 34.18 7.68 29.61
N ASN A 53 35.45 7.48 29.22
CA ASN A 53 36.47 8.53 29.20
C ASN A 53 36.45 9.39 27.92
N SER A 54 35.39 9.30 27.11
CA SER A 54 35.23 10.03 25.84
C SER A 54 36.26 9.67 24.76
N GLU A 55 36.92 8.51 24.87
CA GLU A 55 37.87 8.02 23.87
C GLU A 55 37.19 7.21 22.75
N VAL A 56 36.01 7.65 22.31
CA VAL A 56 35.22 7.00 21.26
C VAL A 56 35.14 7.87 20.01
N LYS A 57 35.89 7.50 18.97
CA LYS A 57 35.87 8.20 17.68
C LYS A 57 34.95 7.55 16.66
N THR A 58 34.81 6.23 16.74
CA THR A 58 34.05 5.42 15.78
C THR A 58 33.46 4.21 16.48
N ILE A 59 32.26 3.80 16.08
CA ILE A 59 31.59 2.59 16.55
C ILE A 59 31.39 1.63 15.37
N SER A 60 31.56 0.34 15.60
CA SER A 60 31.34 -0.67 14.55
C SER A 60 29.85 -0.87 14.25
N PRO A 61 29.44 -1.21 13.02
CA PRO A 61 28.03 -1.48 12.70
C PRO A 61 27.37 -2.51 13.62
N LYS A 62 28.09 -3.59 13.97
CA LYS A 62 27.61 -4.63 14.91
C LYS A 62 27.28 -4.07 16.30
N THR A 63 28.06 -3.09 16.75
CA THR A 63 27.81 -2.42 18.03
C THR A 63 26.61 -1.49 17.94
N ILE A 64 26.39 -0.83 16.80
CA ILE A 64 25.20 0.00 16.57
C ILE A 64 23.93 -0.86 16.55
N GLU A 65 23.98 -2.04 15.93
CA GLU A 65 22.89 -3.03 15.98
C GLU A 65 22.61 -3.51 17.41
N ALA A 66 23.67 -3.81 18.18
CA ALA A 66 23.54 -4.18 19.59
C ALA A 66 22.95 -3.03 20.43
N LEU A 67 23.33 -1.78 20.15
CA LEU A 67 22.76 -0.58 20.78
C LEU A 67 21.27 -0.43 20.48
N ALA A 68 20.87 -0.56 19.22
CA ALA A 68 19.46 -0.50 18.79
C ALA A 68 18.63 -1.57 19.51
N LYS A 69 19.15 -2.81 19.56
CA LYS A 69 18.51 -3.91 20.28
C LYS A 69 18.42 -3.66 21.79
N TYR A 70 19.47 -3.13 22.40
CA TYR A 70 19.48 -2.81 23.83
C TYR A 70 18.46 -1.73 24.19
N ARG A 71 18.36 -0.69 23.35
CA ARG A 71 17.40 0.42 23.49
C ARG A 71 15.99 0.09 23.02
N GLN A 72 15.77 -1.10 22.45
CA GLN A 72 14.50 -1.56 21.88
C GLN A 72 13.94 -0.57 20.85
N GLU A 73 14.80 -0.03 19.99
CA GLU A 73 14.42 0.94 18.96
C GLU A 73 14.84 0.47 17.56
N PRO A 74 14.21 0.99 16.48
CA PRO A 74 14.64 0.74 15.12
C PRO A 74 16.08 1.20 14.87
N LEU A 75 16.83 0.45 14.06
CA LEU A 75 18.24 0.70 13.77
C LEU A 75 18.46 2.13 13.22
N ALA A 76 17.55 2.61 12.38
CA ALA A 76 17.59 3.96 11.82
C ALA A 76 17.59 5.06 12.89
N ASN A 77 16.86 4.86 14.00
CA ASN A 77 16.80 5.82 15.10
C ASN A 77 18.14 5.88 15.85
N THR A 78 18.80 4.74 16.04
CA THR A 78 20.14 4.70 16.66
C THR A 78 21.19 5.38 15.77
N TYR A 79 21.15 5.17 14.44
CA TYR A 79 22.05 5.90 13.51
C TYR A 79 21.82 7.41 13.57
N ARG A 80 20.55 7.84 13.57
CA ARG A 80 20.19 9.26 13.67
C ARG A 80 20.62 9.87 15.01
N TRP A 81 20.44 9.13 16.11
CA TRP A 81 20.86 9.56 17.45
C TRP A 81 22.37 9.74 17.56
N LEU A 82 23.16 8.88 16.92
CA LEU A 82 24.61 8.96 16.89
C LEU A 82 25.16 9.93 15.83
N ASP A 83 24.27 10.57 15.06
CA ASP A 83 24.61 11.42 13.91
C ASP A 83 25.48 10.70 12.87
N LEU A 84 25.20 9.41 12.66
CA LEU A 84 25.91 8.55 11.72
C LEU A 84 25.06 8.33 10.46
N PRO A 85 25.67 8.35 9.25
CA PRO A 85 24.96 8.08 8.01
C PRO A 85 24.56 6.60 7.96
N MET A 86 23.29 6.35 7.67
CA MET A 86 22.77 4.99 7.56
C MET A 86 23.46 4.25 6.39
N PRO A 87 23.98 3.02 6.59
CA PRO A 87 24.54 2.24 5.51
C PRO A 87 23.46 1.93 4.47
N LYS A 88 23.77 2.10 3.18
CA LYS A 88 22.83 1.81 2.08
C LYS A 88 22.30 0.36 2.05
N ASN A 89 22.96 -0.54 2.77
CA ASN A 89 22.65 -1.98 2.82
C ASN A 89 22.08 -2.43 4.19
N ALA A 90 21.90 -1.51 5.14
CA ALA A 90 21.27 -1.83 6.42
C ALA A 90 19.75 -1.76 6.25
N SER A 91 19.19 -2.74 5.56
CA SER A 91 17.74 -2.88 5.45
C SER A 91 17.16 -3.13 6.84
N ASP A 92 16.25 -2.25 7.28
CA ASP A 92 15.53 -2.38 8.53
C ASP A 92 14.73 -3.71 8.51
N PRO A 93 14.94 -4.66 9.44
CA PRO A 93 14.17 -5.90 9.48
C PRO A 93 12.66 -5.64 9.55
N VAL A 94 12.27 -4.52 10.17
CA VAL A 94 10.88 -4.05 10.24
C VAL A 94 10.38 -3.63 8.86
N ASP A 95 11.22 -3.03 8.03
CA ASP A 95 10.87 -2.73 6.63
C ASP A 95 10.83 -4.00 5.78
N VAL A 96 11.69 -4.99 6.02
CA VAL A 96 11.64 -6.26 5.28
C VAL A 96 10.33 -7.00 5.55
N GLU A 97 9.88 -7.09 6.81
CA GLU A 97 8.62 -7.74 7.14
C GLU A 97 7.40 -6.94 6.66
N ARG A 98 7.46 -5.60 6.73
CA ARG A 98 6.43 -4.71 6.18
C ARG A 98 6.35 -4.79 4.65
N LEU A 99 7.50 -4.83 3.97
CA LEU A 99 7.60 -5.01 2.53
C LEU A 99 7.11 -6.38 2.11
N LYS A 100 7.43 -7.43 2.87
CA LYS A 100 6.94 -8.79 2.61
C LYS A 100 5.43 -8.90 2.77
N LYS A 101 4.85 -8.37 3.86
CA LYS A 101 3.38 -8.28 4.00
C LYS A 101 2.71 -7.51 2.87
N ARG A 102 3.36 -6.43 2.41
CA ARG A 102 2.85 -5.62 1.30
C ARG A 102 2.98 -6.34 -0.04
N GLN A 103 4.04 -7.14 -0.21
CA GLN A 103 4.22 -8.01 -1.36
C GLN A 103 3.14 -9.10 -1.38
N ASP A 104 2.93 -9.80 -0.27
CA ASP A 104 1.92 -10.85 -0.16
C ASP A 104 0.50 -10.29 -0.44
N GLU A 105 0.17 -9.10 0.06
CA GLU A 105 -1.12 -8.44 -0.22
C GLU A 105 -1.24 -7.99 -1.69
N LEU A 106 -0.14 -7.54 -2.31
CA LEU A 106 -0.13 -7.18 -3.73
C LEU A 106 -0.24 -8.41 -4.62
N GLU A 107 0.41 -9.52 -4.27
CA GLU A 107 0.28 -10.81 -4.96
C GLU A 107 -1.16 -11.33 -4.84
N ARG A 108 -1.76 -11.27 -3.65
CA ARG A 108 -3.17 -11.65 -3.44
C ARG A 108 -4.13 -10.82 -4.30
N ARG A 109 -3.92 -9.50 -4.38
CA ARG A 109 -4.70 -8.60 -5.24
C ARG A 109 -4.46 -8.86 -6.72
N LEU A 110 -3.24 -9.25 -7.10
CA LEU A 110 -2.89 -9.60 -8.47
C LEU A 110 -3.60 -10.89 -8.90
N ASP A 111 -3.61 -11.90 -8.03
CA ASP A 111 -4.33 -13.16 -8.26
C ASP A 111 -5.84 -12.91 -8.37
N GLU A 112 -6.43 -12.12 -7.47
CA GLU A 112 -7.85 -11.73 -7.57
C GLU A 112 -8.17 -10.98 -8.88
N ALA A 113 -7.27 -10.10 -9.32
CA ALA A 113 -7.43 -9.36 -10.58
C ALA A 113 -7.23 -10.26 -11.81
N MET A 114 -6.32 -11.23 -11.74
CA MET A 114 -6.10 -12.20 -12.80
C MET A 114 -7.26 -13.17 -12.92
N ASP A 115 -7.82 -13.67 -11.82
CA ASP A 115 -9.04 -14.48 -11.81
C ASP A 115 -10.22 -13.69 -12.39
N LEU A 116 -10.32 -12.39 -12.07
CA LEU A 116 -11.32 -11.51 -12.66
C LEU A 116 -11.12 -11.40 -14.19
N LEU A 117 -9.88 -11.15 -14.63
CA LEU A 117 -9.54 -11.03 -16.05
C LEU A 117 -9.71 -12.34 -16.81
N GLU A 118 -9.39 -13.48 -16.21
CA GLU A 118 -9.60 -14.81 -16.80
C GLU A 118 -11.10 -15.12 -16.88
N SER A 119 -11.88 -14.76 -15.86
CA SER A 119 -13.34 -14.86 -15.91
C SER A 119 -13.96 -13.97 -16.98
N ILE A 120 -13.40 -12.78 -17.23
CA ILE A 120 -13.78 -11.89 -18.32
C ILE A 120 -13.35 -12.48 -19.66
N ASN A 121 -12.14 -13.03 -19.76
CA ASN A 121 -11.58 -13.58 -21.00
C ASN A 121 -12.33 -14.84 -21.47
N VAL A 122 -12.68 -15.73 -20.53
CA VAL A 122 -13.54 -16.91 -20.80
C VAL A 122 -14.93 -16.48 -21.26
N ARG A 123 -15.49 -15.39 -20.72
CA ARG A 123 -16.79 -14.83 -21.17
C ARG A 123 -16.71 -14.13 -22.53
N MET A 124 -15.60 -13.44 -22.82
CA MET A 124 -15.37 -12.79 -24.12
C MET A 124 -15.25 -13.80 -25.27
N HIS A 125 -14.65 -14.97 -25.02
CA HIS A 125 -14.51 -16.02 -26.04
C HIS A 125 -15.73 -16.95 -26.13
N GLY A 126 -16.64 -16.92 -25.15
CA GLY A 126 -17.88 -17.69 -25.12
C GLY A 126 -19.10 -17.06 -25.83
N GLY A 127 -18.95 -15.88 -26.43
CA GLY A 127 -20.01 -15.25 -27.24
C GLY A 127 -21.10 -14.48 -26.46
N PHE A 128 -20.97 -14.30 -25.14
CA PHE A 128 -21.97 -13.63 -24.30
C PHE A 128 -21.36 -12.44 -23.53
N MET A 129 -21.42 -11.25 -24.10
CA MET A 129 -21.38 -9.99 -23.35
C MET A 129 -22.33 -8.99 -24.01
N ARG A 130 -23.64 -9.27 -23.96
CA ARG A 130 -24.64 -8.24 -24.21
C ARG A 130 -24.98 -7.64 -22.85
N PRO A 131 -24.90 -6.30 -22.66
CA PRO A 131 -25.38 -5.68 -21.44
C PRO A 131 -26.82 -6.12 -21.16
N SER A 132 -27.14 -6.39 -19.90
CA SER A 132 -28.51 -6.77 -19.53
C SER A 132 -29.50 -5.68 -19.96
N PRO A 133 -30.79 -6.01 -20.17
CA PRO A 133 -31.80 -5.00 -20.47
C PRO A 133 -31.78 -3.82 -19.47
N LEU A 134 -31.57 -4.12 -18.18
CA LEU A 134 -31.40 -3.11 -17.15
C LEU A 134 -30.14 -2.27 -17.34
N ALA A 135 -28.99 -2.88 -17.68
CA ALA A 135 -27.76 -2.14 -17.96
C ALA A 135 -27.93 -1.19 -19.15
N LEU A 136 -28.59 -1.64 -20.22
CA LEU A 136 -28.91 -0.80 -21.38
C LEU A 136 -29.85 0.36 -21.02
N PHE A 137 -30.88 0.07 -20.21
CA PHE A 137 -31.78 1.10 -19.71
C PHE A 137 -31.04 2.16 -18.87
N ILE A 138 -30.18 1.73 -17.94
CA ILE A 138 -29.37 2.65 -17.13
C ILE A 138 -28.42 3.46 -18.01
N GLN A 139 -27.76 2.83 -19.01
CA GLN A 139 -26.90 3.55 -19.96
C GLN A 139 -27.64 4.66 -20.70
N ASP A 140 -28.87 4.41 -21.15
CA ASP A 140 -29.69 5.41 -21.84
C ASP A 140 -30.04 6.60 -20.93
N GLN A 141 -30.33 6.32 -19.65
CA GLN A 141 -30.65 7.37 -18.67
C GLN A 141 -29.42 8.18 -18.29
N LEU A 142 -28.26 7.53 -18.13
CA LEU A 142 -26.98 8.21 -17.95
C LEU A 142 -26.60 9.08 -19.15
N TYR A 143 -26.81 8.57 -20.37
CA TYR A 143 -26.59 9.33 -21.60
C TYR A 143 -27.45 10.59 -21.64
N LYS A 144 -28.75 10.49 -21.30
CA LYS A 144 -29.67 11.64 -21.20
C LYS A 144 -29.24 12.65 -20.13
N ALA A 145 -28.57 12.19 -19.07
CA ALA A 145 -27.99 13.04 -18.03
C ALA A 145 -26.60 13.62 -18.39
N GLY A 146 -26.07 13.33 -19.58
CA GLY A 146 -24.77 13.82 -20.04
C GLY A 146 -23.58 12.91 -19.73
N TYR A 147 -23.82 11.72 -19.18
CA TYR A 147 -22.80 10.72 -18.87
C TYR A 147 -22.75 9.63 -19.94
N ASP A 148 -22.19 9.95 -21.11
CA ASP A 148 -21.98 8.94 -22.14
C ASP A 148 -20.80 8.02 -21.79
N LEU A 149 -21.11 6.78 -21.41
CA LEU A 149 -20.11 5.77 -21.04
C LEU A 149 -19.29 5.27 -22.24
N ARG A 150 -19.71 5.57 -23.47
CA ARG A 150 -18.99 5.23 -24.70
C ARG A 150 -17.97 6.30 -25.07
N ASP A 151 -18.15 7.51 -24.56
CA ASP A 151 -17.21 8.61 -24.72
C ASP A 151 -16.18 8.65 -23.58
N ARG A 152 -14.95 9.04 -23.90
CA ARG A 152 -13.84 9.08 -22.95
C ARG A 152 -14.01 10.17 -21.88
N GLN A 153 -14.71 11.26 -22.18
CA GLN A 153 -15.00 12.30 -21.19
C GLN A 153 -16.16 11.87 -20.29
N GLY A 154 -17.28 11.42 -20.86
CA GLY A 154 -18.43 10.92 -20.11
C GLY A 154 -18.07 9.74 -19.18
N TYR A 155 -17.28 8.78 -19.67
CA TYR A 155 -16.75 7.67 -18.88
C TYR A 155 -15.93 8.15 -17.67
N ARG A 156 -15.03 9.13 -17.87
CA ARG A 156 -14.20 9.65 -16.76
C ARG A 156 -15.02 10.38 -15.71
N GLN A 157 -15.98 11.20 -16.14
CA GLN A 157 -16.88 11.90 -15.22
C GLN A 157 -17.74 10.92 -14.43
N PHE A 158 -18.25 9.87 -15.08
CA PHE A 158 -19.01 8.83 -14.39
C PHE A 158 -18.15 8.05 -13.39
N MET A 159 -16.94 7.65 -13.77
CA MET A 159 -15.97 7.00 -12.87
C MET A 159 -15.65 7.85 -11.63
N GLU A 160 -15.46 9.16 -11.80
CA GLU A 160 -15.21 10.08 -10.69
C GLU A 160 -16.43 10.16 -9.76
N MET A 161 -17.65 10.25 -10.31
CA MET A 161 -18.89 10.21 -9.53
C MET A 161 -19.08 8.89 -8.78
N CYS A 162 -18.78 7.75 -9.42
CA CYS A 162 -18.78 6.45 -8.74
C CYS A 162 -17.81 6.44 -7.57
N SER A 163 -16.57 6.92 -7.80
CA SER A 163 -15.54 6.96 -6.75
C SER A 163 -15.94 7.87 -5.60
N MET A 164 -16.58 9.01 -5.86
CA MET A 164 -17.06 9.90 -4.81
C MET A 164 -18.23 9.29 -4.03
N SER A 165 -19.17 8.63 -4.71
CA SER A 165 -20.38 8.08 -4.09
C SER A 165 -20.09 6.81 -3.27
N LEU A 166 -18.97 6.15 -3.53
CA LEU A 166 -18.56 4.90 -2.88
C LEU A 166 -17.31 5.08 -2.01
N ASP A 167 -17.07 6.30 -1.50
CA ASP A 167 -15.96 6.61 -0.59
C ASP A 167 -14.57 6.14 -1.07
N GLY A 168 -14.36 6.11 -2.39
CA GLY A 168 -13.11 5.68 -3.01
C GLY A 168 -12.91 4.17 -3.14
N ASP A 169 -13.92 3.33 -2.88
CA ASP A 169 -13.85 1.88 -3.08
C ASP A 169 -13.68 1.52 -4.56
N GLN A 170 -12.42 1.33 -4.98
CA GLN A 170 -12.05 1.02 -6.36
C GLN A 170 -12.65 -0.30 -6.86
N VAL A 171 -12.86 -1.29 -5.98
CA VAL A 171 -13.41 -2.59 -6.38
C VAL A 171 -14.90 -2.45 -6.70
N ALA A 172 -15.64 -1.74 -5.85
CA ALA A 172 -17.05 -1.47 -6.08
C ALA A 172 -17.27 -0.60 -7.33
N VAL A 173 -16.41 0.41 -7.55
CA VAL A 173 -16.44 1.25 -8.77
C VAL A 173 -16.24 0.41 -10.03
N GLN A 174 -15.17 -0.38 -10.09
CA GLN A 174 -14.88 -1.21 -11.27
C GLN A 174 -15.98 -2.23 -11.53
N ARG A 175 -16.59 -2.76 -10.47
CA ARG A 175 -17.73 -3.66 -10.57
C ARG A 175 -18.93 -3.00 -11.23
N ILE A 176 -19.37 -1.83 -10.76
CA ILE A 176 -20.49 -1.08 -11.37
C ILE A 176 -20.22 -0.78 -12.84
N ILE A 177 -19.01 -0.31 -13.16
CA ILE A 177 -18.63 0.01 -14.53
C ILE A 177 -18.70 -1.24 -15.41
N SER A 178 -18.12 -2.34 -14.96
CA SER A 178 -18.13 -3.61 -15.68
C SER A 178 -19.57 -4.10 -15.90
N GLN A 179 -20.44 -3.94 -14.91
CA GLN A 179 -21.84 -4.32 -15.01
C GLN A 179 -22.61 -3.49 -16.03
N LEU A 180 -22.46 -2.17 -15.99
CA LEU A 180 -23.12 -1.29 -16.93
C LEU A 180 -22.60 -1.52 -18.35
N MET A 181 -21.30 -1.76 -18.53
CA MET A 181 -20.70 -2.07 -19.84
C MET A 181 -21.05 -3.48 -20.36
N GLY A 182 -21.77 -4.28 -19.57
CA GLY A 182 -22.14 -5.66 -19.94
C GLY A 182 -21.00 -6.66 -19.81
N ALA A 183 -19.90 -6.28 -19.14
CA ALA A 183 -18.79 -7.17 -18.80
C ALA A 183 -19.06 -8.04 -17.56
N ALA A 184 -20.08 -7.69 -16.76
CA ALA A 184 -20.51 -8.46 -15.61
C ALA A 184 -22.04 -8.43 -15.49
N PRO A 185 -22.68 -9.48 -14.95
CA PRO A 185 -24.11 -9.45 -14.66
C PRO A 185 -24.40 -8.49 -13.50
N ILE A 186 -25.57 -7.84 -13.54
CA ILE A 186 -26.12 -7.12 -12.40
C ILE A 186 -26.90 -8.13 -11.56
N GLU A 187 -26.45 -8.37 -10.32
CA GLU A 187 -27.14 -9.25 -9.39
C GLU A 187 -27.90 -8.46 -8.33
N ARG A 188 -28.80 -9.14 -7.61
CA ARG A 188 -29.66 -8.49 -6.60
C ARG A 188 -28.87 -7.75 -5.50
N ARG A 189 -27.68 -8.25 -5.16
CA ARG A 189 -26.78 -7.61 -4.17
C ARG A 189 -26.16 -6.31 -4.65
N ASP A 190 -26.21 -6.03 -5.95
CA ASP A 190 -25.56 -4.87 -6.57
C ASP A 190 -26.46 -3.65 -6.63
N TYR A 191 -27.78 -3.82 -6.44
CA TYR A 191 -28.74 -2.72 -6.53
C TYR A 191 -28.52 -1.62 -5.50
N SER A 192 -28.03 -1.94 -4.30
CA SER A 192 -27.67 -0.93 -3.31
C SER A 192 -26.54 -0.05 -3.82
N TYR A 193 -25.46 -0.65 -4.32
CA TYR A 193 -24.30 0.06 -4.89
C TYR A 193 -24.68 0.89 -6.11
N LEU A 194 -25.49 0.32 -7.02
CA LEU A 194 -26.02 1.06 -8.17
C LEU A 194 -26.88 2.25 -7.72
N SER A 195 -27.75 2.08 -6.72
CA SER A 195 -28.58 3.18 -6.23
C SER A 195 -27.76 4.32 -5.63
N THR A 196 -26.70 4.00 -4.87
CA THR A 196 -25.82 4.98 -4.25
C THR A 196 -25.14 5.87 -5.30
N VAL A 197 -24.78 5.28 -6.45
CA VAL A 197 -24.15 6.00 -7.57
C VAL A 197 -25.18 6.74 -8.43
N LEU A 198 -26.34 6.13 -8.70
CA LEU A 198 -27.32 6.68 -9.62
C LEU A 198 -28.17 7.79 -9.00
N MET A 199 -28.46 7.75 -7.70
CA MET A 199 -29.27 8.78 -7.03
C MET A 199 -28.70 10.20 -7.14
N PRO A 200 -27.39 10.44 -6.94
CA PRO A 200 -26.79 11.76 -7.13
C PRO A 200 -26.85 12.29 -8.57
N ILE A 201 -26.91 11.38 -9.56
CA ILE A 201 -26.84 11.71 -10.98
C ILE A 201 -28.23 11.89 -11.59
N LEU A 202 -29.12 10.91 -11.33
CA LEU A 202 -30.42 10.77 -11.99
C LEU A 202 -31.60 11.14 -11.07
N GLY A 203 -31.35 11.41 -9.79
CA GLY A 203 -32.35 11.86 -8.82
C GLY A 203 -32.78 10.80 -7.80
N ARG A 204 -33.54 11.24 -6.78
CA ARG A 204 -33.87 10.41 -5.60
C ARG A 204 -34.73 9.17 -5.88
N ASP A 205 -35.44 9.17 -7.00
CA ASP A 205 -36.29 8.05 -7.40
C ASP A 205 -35.47 6.82 -7.81
N TRP A 206 -34.17 7.00 -8.12
CA TRP A 206 -33.22 5.94 -8.49
C TRP A 206 -32.70 5.12 -7.30
N ASN A 207 -33.60 4.75 -6.41
CA ASN A 207 -33.29 3.92 -5.24
C ASN A 207 -33.29 2.41 -5.57
N THR A 208 -32.82 1.59 -4.63
CA THR A 208 -32.75 0.12 -4.75
C THR A 208 -34.08 -0.51 -5.17
N HIS A 209 -35.21 -0.05 -4.61
CA HIS A 209 -36.53 -0.61 -4.92
C HIS A 209 -36.92 -0.35 -6.37
N TYR A 210 -36.74 0.90 -6.82
CA TYR A 210 -37.00 1.27 -8.21
C TYR A 210 -36.16 0.46 -9.19
N LEU A 211 -34.85 0.29 -8.92
CA LEU A 211 -33.97 -0.52 -9.76
C LEU A 211 -34.43 -1.98 -9.85
N MET A 212 -34.88 -2.55 -8.73
CA MET A 212 -35.44 -3.89 -8.70
C MET A 212 -36.74 -4.01 -9.50
N GLU A 213 -37.64 -3.04 -9.40
CA GLU A 213 -38.87 -3.00 -10.19
C GLU A 213 -38.58 -2.90 -11.69
N GLN A 214 -37.63 -2.03 -12.08
CA GLN A 214 -37.22 -1.91 -13.47
C GLN A 214 -36.60 -3.20 -14.00
N ALA A 215 -35.76 -3.88 -13.20
CA ALA A 215 -35.19 -5.17 -13.58
C ALA A 215 -36.29 -6.20 -13.92
N ILE A 216 -37.30 -6.32 -13.05
CA ILE A 216 -38.42 -7.26 -13.23
C ILE A 216 -39.26 -6.90 -14.46
N ASN A 217 -39.52 -5.62 -14.68
CA ASN A 217 -40.33 -5.17 -15.83
C ASN A 217 -39.59 -5.41 -17.15
N LEU A 218 -38.30 -5.07 -17.21
CA LEU A 218 -37.48 -5.27 -18.39
C LEU A 218 -37.25 -6.75 -18.70
N GLU A 219 -37.15 -7.62 -17.70
CA GLU A 219 -37.08 -9.07 -17.92
C GLU A 219 -38.37 -9.64 -18.55
N LYS A 220 -39.54 -9.09 -18.18
CA LYS A 220 -40.82 -9.46 -18.80
C LYS A 220 -40.91 -9.00 -20.25
N ASP A 221 -40.41 -7.80 -20.55
CA ASP A 221 -40.50 -7.20 -21.87
C ASP A 221 -39.52 -7.81 -22.89
N TYR A 222 -38.34 -8.26 -22.42
CA TYR A 222 -37.27 -8.76 -23.29
C TYR A 222 -37.04 -10.28 -23.21
N GLY A 223 -37.74 -10.98 -22.29
CA GLY A 223 -37.55 -12.41 -22.02
C GLY A 223 -36.28 -12.70 -21.23
N SER A 224 -36.28 -13.78 -20.45
CA SER A 224 -35.09 -14.26 -19.74
C SER A 224 -34.03 -14.72 -20.76
N PHE A 225 -32.91 -14.01 -20.84
CA PHE A 225 -31.74 -14.41 -21.61
C PHE A 225 -30.94 -15.51 -20.90
#